data_AF-A0A2D8LYP7-F1
#
_entry.id   AF-A0A2D8LYP7-F1
#
_cell.length_a   1.000
_cell.length_b   1.000
_cell.length_c   1.000
_cell.angle_alpha   90.00
_cell.angle_beta   90.00
_cell.angle_gamma   90.00
#
_symmetry.space_group_name_H-M   'P 1'
#
loop_
_entity.id
_entity.type
_entity.pdbx_description
1 polymer ?
#
loop_
_entity_poly.entity_id
_entity_poly.type
_entity_poly.pdbx_seq_one_letter_code
_entity_poly.pdbx_strand_id
1 'polypeptide(L)'
;MTKTASSKRLHQFLEAKKITQKEFLTKVQTVSKNDLKKALEGNQISWAVAFAIQKSYPDCNPNWMVTGEEEMLLEEKTQTINKRIKEIRISMGLSAAEMAKKLNKPRSTYSQIENGQMKVTLEMVRAIQGISNLPYTYIIDGGSIEFAIKE
;
A
#
# COMPACT_ATOMS: atom_id res chain seq x y z
N MET A 1 5.46 12.58 -34.57
CA MET A 1 5.31 11.19 -34.08
C MET A 1 4.08 11.11 -33.20
N THR A 2 3.16 10.20 -33.48
CA THR A 2 1.98 9.97 -32.63
C THR A 2 2.40 9.24 -31.36
N LYS A 3 2.09 9.79 -30.18
CA LYS A 3 2.35 9.12 -28.90
C LYS A 3 1.67 7.75 -28.87
N THR A 4 2.39 6.71 -28.44
CA THR A 4 1.82 5.38 -28.18
C THR A 4 0.77 5.42 -27.08
N ALA A 5 -0.10 4.40 -27.02
CA ALA A 5 -1.14 4.30 -26.00
C ALA A 5 -0.57 4.29 -24.57
N SER A 6 0.56 3.61 -24.33
CA SER A 6 1.23 3.57 -23.02
C SER A 6 1.84 4.93 -22.65
N SER A 7 2.45 5.64 -23.61
CA SER A 7 2.97 6.98 -23.37
C SER A 7 1.85 7.98 -23.02
N LYS A 8 0.70 7.91 -23.71
CA LYS A 8 -0.48 8.72 -23.37
C LYS A 8 -0.93 8.48 -21.92
N ARG A 9 -0.96 7.21 -21.47
CA ARG A 9 -1.29 6.84 -20.09
C ARG A 9 -0.28 7.36 -19.07
N LEU A 10 1.02 7.32 -19.37
CA LEU A 10 2.01 8.00 -18.52
C LEU A 10 1.70 9.50 -18.37
N HIS A 11 1.40 10.22 -19.46
CA HIS A 11 1.02 11.63 -19.38
C HIS A 11 -0.27 11.84 -18.56
N GLN A 12 -1.28 10.98 -18.73
CA GLN A 12 -2.51 11.02 -17.93
C GLN A 12 -2.23 10.84 -16.43
N PHE A 13 -1.36 9.89 -16.06
CA PHE A 13 -0.97 9.68 -14.68
C PHE A 13 -0.25 10.90 -14.09
N LEU A 14 0.70 11.50 -14.84
CA LEU A 14 1.41 12.70 -14.39
C LEU A 14 0.47 13.89 -14.20
N GLU A 15 -0.49 14.06 -15.10
CA GLU A 15 -1.52 15.10 -15.02
C GLU A 15 -2.42 14.89 -13.79
N ALA A 16 -2.93 13.67 -13.58
CA ALA A 16 -3.77 13.32 -12.44
C ALA A 16 -3.06 13.57 -11.10
N LYS A 17 -1.77 13.25 -11.02
CA LYS A 17 -0.94 13.44 -9.81
C LYS A 17 -0.33 14.84 -9.70
N LYS A 18 -0.55 15.72 -10.70
CA LYS A 18 0.04 17.07 -10.79
C LYS A 18 1.57 17.06 -10.72
N ILE A 19 2.21 16.04 -11.30
CA ILE A 19 3.67 15.85 -11.30
C ILE A 19 4.25 16.46 -12.58
N THR A 20 5.30 17.28 -12.44
CA THR A 20 6.01 17.81 -13.62
C THR A 20 6.94 16.77 -14.24
N GLN A 21 7.20 16.84 -15.55
CA GLN A 21 8.15 15.93 -16.20
C GLN A 21 9.55 15.99 -15.58
N LYS A 22 9.99 17.18 -15.14
CA LYS A 22 11.28 17.37 -14.45
C LYS A 22 11.32 16.63 -13.12
N GLU A 23 10.26 16.75 -12.32
CA GLU A 23 10.15 16.05 -11.04
C GLU A 23 10.13 14.53 -11.26
N PHE A 24 9.33 14.06 -12.21
CA PHE A 24 9.26 12.65 -12.59
C PHE A 24 10.63 12.08 -12.97
N LEU A 25 11.37 12.75 -13.87
CA LEU A 25 12.71 12.33 -14.30
C LEU A 25 13.75 12.33 -13.16
N THR A 26 13.50 13.09 -12.11
CA THR A 26 14.38 13.16 -10.93
C THR A 26 14.03 12.07 -9.91
N LYS A 27 12.75 11.77 -9.73
CA LYS A 27 12.24 10.85 -8.71
C LYS A 27 12.25 9.38 -9.14
N VAL A 28 12.04 9.09 -10.42
CA VAL A 28 12.01 7.70 -10.92
C VAL A 28 13.43 7.17 -11.06
N GLN A 29 13.74 6.14 -10.26
CA GLN A 29 15.01 5.42 -10.36
C GLN A 29 14.81 4.21 -11.29
N THR A 30 15.55 4.19 -12.39
CA THR A 30 15.46 3.15 -13.43
C THR A 30 16.85 2.72 -13.87
N VAL A 31 16.93 1.63 -14.64
CA VAL A 31 18.15 1.13 -15.30
C VAL A 31 18.75 2.14 -16.30
N SER A 32 17.92 3.01 -16.90
CA SER A 32 18.36 3.98 -17.92
C SER A 32 17.50 5.25 -17.93
N LYS A 33 18.11 6.41 -17.66
CA LYS A 33 17.45 7.73 -17.78
C LYS A 33 16.97 8.01 -19.19
N ASN A 34 17.60 7.41 -20.20
CA ASN A 34 17.20 7.56 -21.59
C ASN A 34 15.84 6.91 -21.86
N ASP A 35 15.53 5.80 -21.18
CA ASP A 35 14.27 5.08 -21.36
C ASP A 35 13.08 5.87 -20.81
N LEU A 36 13.27 6.61 -19.70
CA LEU A 36 12.24 7.52 -19.18
C LEU A 36 11.97 8.69 -20.13
N LYS A 37 13.01 9.25 -20.75
CA LYS A 37 12.84 10.30 -21.76
C LYS A 37 12.06 9.77 -22.96
N LYS A 38 12.44 8.61 -23.48
CA LYS A 38 11.71 7.95 -24.57
C LYS A 38 10.24 7.70 -24.21
N ALA A 39 9.95 7.25 -22.99
CA ALA A 39 8.58 7.05 -22.51
C ALA A 39 7.76 8.36 -22.54
N LEU A 40 8.35 9.48 -22.13
CA LEU A 40 7.71 10.80 -22.20
C LEU A 40 7.54 11.31 -23.64
N GLU A 41 8.48 11.00 -24.53
CA GLU A 41 8.50 11.44 -25.93
C GLU A 41 7.51 10.69 -26.84
N GLY A 42 6.82 9.67 -26.33
CA GLY A 42 5.80 8.95 -27.08
C GLY A 42 6.09 7.47 -27.31
N ASN A 43 7.24 6.96 -26.89
CA ASN A 43 7.63 5.57 -27.14
C ASN A 43 6.85 4.59 -26.26
N GLN A 44 6.81 3.32 -26.69
CA GLN A 44 6.22 2.25 -25.90
C GLN A 44 6.96 2.09 -24.57
N ILE A 45 6.19 1.91 -23.49
CA ILE A 45 6.73 1.70 -22.15
C ILE A 45 6.94 0.21 -21.96
N SER A 46 8.15 -0.20 -21.60
CA SER A 46 8.43 -1.58 -21.22
C SER A 46 7.99 -1.84 -19.78
N TRP A 47 7.75 -3.12 -19.45
CA TRP A 47 7.45 -3.52 -18.08
C TRP A 47 8.52 -3.10 -17.08
N ALA A 48 9.80 -3.15 -17.45
CA ALA A 48 10.90 -2.69 -16.58
C ALA A 48 10.78 -1.20 -16.21
N VAL A 49 10.39 -0.36 -17.18
CA VAL A 49 10.14 1.07 -16.93
C VAL A 49 8.87 1.25 -16.10
N ALA A 50 7.80 0.51 -16.37
CA ALA A 50 6.55 0.58 -15.60
C ALA A 50 6.76 0.21 -14.12
N PHE A 51 7.50 -0.86 -13.83
CA PHE A 51 7.84 -1.24 -12.45
C PHE A 51 8.78 -0.25 -11.77
N ALA A 52 9.73 0.35 -12.50
CA ALA A 52 10.56 1.42 -11.97
C ALA A 52 9.71 2.64 -11.56
N ILE A 53 8.70 2.98 -12.37
CA ILE A 53 7.75 4.05 -12.05
C ILE A 53 6.92 3.68 -10.82
N GLN A 54 6.35 2.47 -10.77
CA GLN A 54 5.60 1.99 -9.61
C GLN A 54 6.43 2.03 -8.32
N LYS A 55 7.71 1.65 -8.38
CA LYS A 55 8.59 1.71 -7.20
C LYS A 55 8.70 3.13 -6.62
N SER A 56 8.73 4.14 -7.49
CA SER A 56 8.78 5.56 -7.10
C SER A 56 7.40 6.17 -6.82
N TYR A 57 6.34 5.55 -7.34
CA TYR A 57 4.93 5.92 -7.18
C TYR A 57 4.09 4.66 -6.93
N PRO A 58 4.04 4.15 -5.68
CA PRO A 58 3.47 2.83 -5.35
C PRO A 58 1.99 2.67 -5.71
N ASP A 59 1.28 3.79 -5.83
CA ASP A 59 -0.11 3.86 -6.23
C ASP A 59 -0.30 3.78 -7.75
N CYS A 60 0.76 3.85 -8.56
CA CYS A 60 0.65 3.70 -10.00
C CYS A 60 0.53 2.22 -10.39
N ASN A 61 -0.51 1.88 -11.17
CA ASN A 61 -0.69 0.51 -11.65
C ASN A 61 0.14 0.24 -12.93
N PRO A 62 1.16 -0.65 -12.88
CA PRO A 62 1.97 -0.97 -14.06
C PRO A 62 1.18 -1.71 -15.15
N ASN A 63 0.16 -2.50 -14.80
CA ASN A 63 -0.70 -3.18 -15.77
C ASN A 63 -1.49 -2.15 -16.58
N TRP A 64 -2.19 -1.25 -15.89
CA TRP A 64 -2.85 -0.12 -16.54
C TRP A 64 -1.89 0.72 -17.36
N MET A 65 -0.63 0.91 -16.96
CA MET A 65 0.33 1.73 -17.71
C MET A 65 0.83 1.07 -19.01
N VAL A 66 0.94 -0.25 -19.05
CA VAL A 66 1.47 -1.00 -20.21
C VAL A 66 0.36 -1.52 -21.10
N THR A 67 -0.66 -2.20 -20.56
CA THR A 67 -1.75 -2.83 -21.32
C THR A 67 -2.98 -1.93 -21.47
N GLY A 68 -3.30 -1.16 -20.42
CA GLY A 68 -4.47 -0.28 -20.38
C GLY A 68 -5.68 -0.96 -19.74
N GLU A 69 -5.47 -2.16 -19.21
CA GLU A 69 -6.42 -2.92 -18.42
C GLU A 69 -6.38 -2.46 -16.96
N GLU A 70 -7.45 -2.74 -16.22
CA GLU A 70 -7.60 -2.33 -14.81
C GLU A 70 -7.63 -0.79 -14.61
N GLU A 71 -7.45 -0.36 -13.37
CA GLU A 71 -7.49 1.04 -12.95
C GLU A 71 -6.10 1.69 -12.98
N MET A 72 -6.06 3.00 -13.26
CA MET A 72 -4.85 3.82 -13.29
C MET A 72 -4.07 3.79 -11.99
N LEU A 73 -4.81 3.89 -10.90
CA LEU A 73 -4.27 3.90 -9.56
C LEU A 73 -4.57 2.57 -8.90
N LEU A 74 -3.53 1.95 -8.34
CA LEU A 74 -3.73 0.96 -7.30
C LEU A 74 -4.34 1.71 -6.13
N GLU A 75 -5.50 1.25 -5.68
CA GLU A 75 -6.01 1.68 -4.39
C GLU A 75 -4.90 1.44 -3.39
N GLU A 76 -4.44 2.49 -2.71
CA GLU A 76 -3.81 2.27 -1.42
C GLU A 76 -4.83 1.47 -0.63
N LYS A 77 -4.57 0.18 -0.43
CA LYS A 77 -5.20 -0.55 0.66
C LYS A 77 -4.65 0.11 1.92
N THR A 78 -5.17 1.29 2.24
CA THR A 78 -5.20 1.87 3.57
C THR A 78 -5.98 0.87 4.38
N GLN A 79 -5.26 -0.15 4.80
CA GLN A 79 -5.84 -1.18 5.59
C GLN A 79 -6.22 -0.51 6.89
N THR A 80 -7.53 -0.40 7.11
CA THR A 80 -8.04 0.17 8.35
C THR A 80 -7.46 -0.60 9.53
N ILE A 81 -7.23 0.08 10.64
CA ILE A 81 -6.80 -0.54 11.89
C ILE A 81 -7.64 -1.78 12.22
N ASN A 82 -8.94 -1.76 11.92
CA ASN A 82 -9.87 -2.88 12.10
C ASN A 82 -9.47 -4.13 11.28
N LYS A 83 -9.18 -3.96 9.99
CA LYS A 83 -8.70 -5.03 9.11
C LYS A 83 -7.32 -5.54 9.57
N ARG A 84 -6.45 -4.63 10.02
CA ARG A 84 -5.13 -4.99 10.54
C ARG A 84 -5.20 -5.83 11.81
N ILE A 85 -6.07 -5.47 12.75
CA ILE A 85 -6.33 -6.27 13.96
C ILE A 85 -6.79 -7.68 13.59
N LYS A 86 -7.62 -7.82 12.55
CA LYS A 86 -8.06 -9.12 12.05
C LYS A 86 -6.89 -9.95 11.52
N GLU A 87 -5.98 -9.35 10.78
CA GLU A 87 -4.78 -10.03 10.29
C GLU A 87 -3.83 -10.43 11.42
N ILE A 88 -3.59 -9.54 12.39
CA ILE A 88 -2.79 -9.85 13.58
C ILE A 88 -3.37 -11.07 14.31
N ARG A 89 -4.70 -11.11 14.47
CA ARG A 89 -5.36 -12.26 15.08
C ARG A 89 -5.14 -13.54 14.29
N ILE A 90 -5.28 -13.48 12.95
CA ILE A 90 -5.11 -14.64 12.08
C ILE A 90 -3.65 -15.12 12.08
N SER A 91 -2.68 -14.20 12.07
CA SER A 91 -1.25 -14.56 12.11
C SER A 91 -0.84 -15.22 13.43
N MET A 92 -1.57 -14.92 14.51
CA MET A 92 -1.44 -15.61 15.80
C MET A 92 -2.19 -16.95 15.86
N GLY A 93 -2.89 -17.36 14.80
CA GLY A 93 -3.66 -18.60 14.74
C GLY A 93 -4.93 -18.59 15.60
N LEU A 94 -5.46 -17.42 15.96
CA LEU A 94 -6.58 -17.30 16.89
C LEU A 94 -7.93 -17.11 16.16
N SER A 95 -8.98 -17.72 16.69
CA SER A 95 -10.36 -17.36 16.36
C SER A 95 -10.77 -16.04 17.00
N ALA A 96 -11.80 -15.39 16.46
CA ALA A 96 -12.34 -14.14 17.01
C ALA A 96 -12.80 -14.29 18.48
N ALA A 97 -13.28 -15.47 18.87
CA ALA A 97 -13.67 -15.74 20.25
C ALA A 97 -12.47 -15.85 21.20
N GLU A 98 -11.39 -16.50 20.76
CA GLU A 98 -10.17 -16.65 21.55
C GLU A 98 -9.47 -15.30 21.75
N MET A 99 -9.41 -14.48 20.70
CA MET A 99 -8.85 -13.15 20.80
C MET A 99 -9.69 -12.26 21.73
N ALA A 100 -11.02 -12.29 21.61
CA ALA A 100 -11.91 -11.57 22.51
C ALA A 100 -11.70 -11.97 23.99
N LYS A 101 -11.55 -13.26 24.27
CA LYS A 101 -11.22 -13.78 25.60
C LYS A 101 -9.87 -13.25 26.10
N LYS A 102 -8.82 -13.30 25.27
CA LYS A 102 -7.48 -12.78 25.64
C LYS A 102 -7.49 -11.27 25.90
N LEU A 103 -8.36 -10.52 25.23
CA LEU A 103 -8.55 -9.08 25.42
C LEU A 103 -9.54 -8.72 26.54
N ASN A 104 -10.13 -9.71 27.21
CA ASN A 104 -11.19 -9.53 28.19
C ASN A 104 -12.36 -8.66 27.67
N LYS A 105 -12.80 -8.92 26.43
CA LYS A 105 -13.95 -8.25 25.80
C LYS A 105 -15.01 -9.26 25.38
N PRO A 106 -16.29 -8.86 25.31
CA PRO A 106 -17.32 -9.69 24.69
C PRO A 106 -16.97 -10.00 23.23
N ARG A 107 -17.26 -11.22 22.78
CA ARG A 107 -17.06 -11.65 21.38
C ARG A 107 -17.76 -10.71 20.40
N SER A 108 -18.97 -10.26 20.72
CA SER A 108 -19.76 -9.34 19.89
C SER A 108 -19.05 -8.00 19.72
N THR A 109 -18.53 -7.42 20.80
CA THR A 109 -17.75 -6.18 20.79
C THR A 109 -16.51 -6.33 19.90
N TYR A 110 -15.73 -7.40 20.09
CA TYR A 110 -14.54 -7.64 19.27
C TYR A 110 -14.90 -7.78 17.78
N SER A 111 -15.98 -8.50 17.46
CA SER A 111 -16.45 -8.67 16.08
C SER A 111 -16.89 -7.34 15.45
N GLN A 112 -17.60 -6.48 16.19
CA GLN A 112 -17.98 -5.15 15.69
C GLN A 112 -16.74 -4.30 15.41
N ILE A 113 -15.70 -4.42 16.24
CA ILE A 113 -14.43 -3.76 16.01
C ILE A 113 -13.77 -4.30 14.75
N GLU A 114 -13.56 -5.61 14.58
CA GLU A 114 -12.92 -6.14 13.36
C GLU A 114 -13.64 -5.74 12.07
N ASN A 115 -14.97 -5.63 12.13
CA ASN A 115 -15.81 -5.24 10.99
C ASN A 115 -15.93 -3.73 10.80
N GLY A 116 -15.24 -2.91 11.60
CA GLY A 116 -15.27 -1.44 11.49
C GLY A 116 -16.56 -0.78 11.99
N GLN A 117 -17.46 -1.54 12.61
CA GLN A 117 -18.71 -1.04 13.19
C GLN A 117 -18.48 -0.35 14.53
N MET A 118 -17.32 -0.59 15.16
CA MET A 118 -16.91 0.06 16.41
C MET A 118 -15.47 0.54 16.30
N LYS A 119 -15.19 1.72 16.87
CA LYS A 119 -13.84 2.31 16.89
C LYS A 119 -12.92 1.47 17.79
N VAL A 120 -11.68 1.31 17.34
CA VAL A 120 -10.60 0.73 18.15
C VAL A 120 -10.18 1.76 19.20
N THR A 121 -10.13 1.34 20.47
CA THR A 121 -9.67 2.20 21.56
C THR A 121 -8.16 2.05 21.79
N LEU A 122 -7.52 3.06 22.37
CA LEU A 122 -6.11 3.02 22.76
C LEU A 122 -5.80 1.86 23.73
N GLU A 123 -6.71 1.58 24.67
CA GLU A 123 -6.63 0.45 25.59
C GLU A 123 -6.52 -0.89 24.83
N MET A 124 -7.35 -1.06 23.80
CA MET A 124 -7.33 -2.26 22.98
C MET A 124 -6.03 -2.38 22.17
N VAL A 125 -5.54 -1.28 21.60
CA VAL A 125 -4.25 -1.29 20.88
C VAL A 125 -3.12 -1.75 21.81
N ARG A 126 -3.06 -1.21 23.04
CA ARG A 126 -2.06 -1.62 24.05
C ARG A 126 -2.20 -3.07 24.45
N ALA A 127 -3.43 -3.57 24.60
CA ALA A 127 -3.68 -4.97 24.92
C ALA A 127 -3.21 -5.88 23.77
N ILE A 128 -3.50 -5.51 22.51
CA ILE A 128 -3.03 -6.26 21.32
C ILE A 128 -1.51 -6.23 21.24
N GLN A 129 -0.87 -5.09 21.48
CA GLN A 129 0.59 -4.97 21.56
C GLN A 129 1.17 -5.97 22.56
N GLY A 130 0.59 -6.06 23.76
CA GLY A 130 1.05 -6.98 24.80
C GLY A 130 0.95 -8.46 24.41
N ILE A 131 -0.06 -8.85 23.64
CA ILE A 131 -0.28 -10.26 23.26
C ILE A 131 0.47 -10.63 21.97
N SER A 132 0.58 -9.69 21.02
CA SER A 132 1.20 -9.93 19.71
C SER A 132 2.70 -9.61 19.66
N ASN A 133 3.21 -8.86 20.64
CA ASN A 133 4.57 -8.31 20.66
C ASN A 133 4.92 -7.47 19.41
N LEU A 134 3.91 -6.90 18.75
CA LEU A 134 4.09 -6.03 17.59
C LEU A 134 4.28 -4.57 18.01
N PRO A 135 5.02 -3.76 17.24
CA PRO A 135 5.14 -2.33 17.50
C PRO A 135 3.77 -1.63 17.50
N TYR A 136 3.56 -0.72 18.44
CA TYR A 136 2.34 0.09 18.52
C TYR A 136 2.05 0.82 17.20
N THR A 137 3.08 1.38 16.57
CA THR A 137 3.02 2.08 15.27
C THR A 137 2.56 1.16 14.14
N TYR A 138 2.99 -0.10 14.13
CA TYR A 138 2.50 -1.09 13.17
C TYR A 138 0.99 -1.32 13.34
N ILE A 139 0.53 -1.48 14.58
CA ILE A 139 -0.88 -1.78 14.86
C ILE A 139 -1.80 -0.63 14.38
N ILE A 140 -1.39 0.62 14.57
CA ILE A 140 -2.21 1.77 14.17
C ILE A 140 -2.06 2.11 12.69
N ASP A 141 -0.83 2.32 12.24
CA ASP A 141 -0.53 2.93 10.94
C ASP A 141 -0.13 1.92 9.87
N GLY A 142 0.21 0.69 10.27
CA GLY A 142 0.72 -0.32 9.33
C GLY A 142 2.11 -0.04 8.78
N GLY A 143 2.85 0.89 9.41
CA GLY A 143 4.22 1.18 9.04
C GLY A 143 5.10 -0.08 9.13
N SER A 144 6.22 -0.10 8.41
CA SER A 144 7.14 -1.24 8.38
C SER A 144 7.54 -1.70 9.79
N ILE A 145 7.55 -3.02 10.03
CA ILE A 145 8.18 -3.59 11.21
C ILE A 145 9.69 -3.44 11.01
N GLU A 146 10.27 -2.35 11.49
CA GLU A 146 11.71 -2.30 11.71
C GLU A 146 12.03 -3.32 12.80
N PHE A 147 12.43 -4.51 12.38
CA PHE A 147 13.04 -5.48 13.27
C PHE A 147 14.34 -4.85 13.76
N ALA A 148 14.30 -4.29 14.97
CA ALA A 148 15.52 -4.13 15.74
C ALA A 148 16.07 -5.54 15.96
N ILE A 149 17.04 -5.93 15.14
CA ILE A 149 17.95 -7.03 15.44
C ILE A 149 18.60 -6.64 16.76
N LYS A 150 18.10 -7.20 17.86
CA LYS A 150 18.87 -7.26 19.09
C LYS A 150 19.75 -8.50 18.95
N GLU A 151 21.05 -8.23 18.83
CA GLU A 151 22.12 -9.20 19.10
C GLU A 151 21.94 -9.87 20.47
#